data_AF-A0A2Z6I9F1-F1
#
_entry.id   AF-A0A2Z6I9F1-F1
#
_cell.length_a   1.000
_cell.length_b   1.000
_cell.length_c   1.000
_cell.angle_alpha   90.00
_cell.angle_beta   90.00
_cell.angle_gamma   90.00
#
_symmetry.space_group_name_H-M   'P 1'
#
loop_
_entity.id
_entity.type
_entity.pdbx_description
1 polymer ?
#
loop_
_entity_poly.entity_id
_entity_poly.type
_entity_poly.pdbx_seq_one_letter_code
_entity_poly.pdbx_strand_id
1 'polypeptide(L)'
;MKTILKNREAGFTLIEIVMVLVLIGILAAVAVPKYFDLQADAEKKAMASVAAEFQARLNASFAQALLQGQTCSNAITTATGEAQKGSYGTNYTITFNNPNLDVALKNDPNNHQSFAIQIPSCSTSANN
;
A
#
# COMPACT_ATOMS: atom_id res chain seq x y z
N MET A 1 -68.25 -17.17 5.44
CA MET A 1 -67.50 -18.37 4.98
C MET A 1 -66.15 -17.89 4.47
N LYS A 2 -65.05 -18.18 5.20
CA LYS A 2 -63.71 -17.67 4.89
C LYS A 2 -62.98 -18.71 4.05
N THR A 3 -62.78 -18.42 2.77
CA THR A 3 -62.03 -19.29 1.86
C THR A 3 -60.54 -19.13 2.16
N ILE A 4 -59.92 -20.14 2.76
CA ILE A 4 -58.47 -20.19 2.94
C ILE A 4 -57.85 -20.52 1.57
N LEU A 5 -57.26 -19.51 0.93
CA LEU A 5 -56.46 -19.70 -0.28
C LEU A 5 -55.22 -20.52 0.09
N LYS A 6 -55.10 -21.72 -0.47
CA LYS A 6 -53.96 -22.61 -0.29
C LYS A 6 -52.77 -22.04 -1.06
N ASN A 7 -51.86 -21.35 -0.37
CA ASN A 7 -50.56 -21.00 -0.93
C ASN A 7 -49.86 -22.29 -1.36
N ARG A 8 -49.59 -22.44 -2.65
CA ARG A 8 -48.68 -23.48 -3.14
C ARG A 8 -47.27 -23.06 -2.74
N GLU A 9 -46.74 -23.64 -1.67
CA GLU A 9 -45.33 -23.51 -1.38
C GLU A 9 -44.54 -24.14 -2.54
N ALA A 10 -43.98 -23.30 -3.39
CA ALA A 10 -43.01 -23.71 -4.40
C ALA A 10 -41.68 -23.98 -3.67
N GLY A 11 -41.45 -25.23 -3.30
CA GLY A 11 -40.16 -25.65 -2.74
C GLY A 11 -39.06 -25.56 -3.80
N PHE A 12 -37.87 -25.14 -3.37
CA PHE A 12 -36.65 -25.25 -4.20
C PHE A 12 -36.42 -26.72 -4.59
N THR A 13 -36.11 -26.95 -5.85
CA THR A 13 -35.83 -28.31 -6.33
C THR A 13 -34.39 -28.71 -5.95
N LEU A 14 -34.15 -29.99 -5.65
CA LEU A 14 -32.80 -30.47 -5.36
C LEU A 14 -31.83 -30.20 -6.53
N ILE A 15 -32.33 -30.28 -7.76
CA ILE A 15 -31.52 -30.00 -8.96
C ILE A 15 -31.08 -28.54 -9.03
N GLU A 16 -31.91 -27.61 -8.56
CA GLU A 16 -31.60 -26.17 -8.54
C GLU A 16 -30.46 -25.86 -7.57
N ILE A 17 -30.47 -26.48 -6.38
CA ILE A 17 -29.37 -26.33 -5.42
C ILE A 17 -28.08 -26.98 -5.94
N VAL A 18 -28.16 -28.17 -6.55
CA VAL A 18 -26.99 -28.86 -7.10
C VAL A 18 -26.37 -28.09 -8.27
N MET A 19 -27.20 -27.57 -9.19
CA MET A 19 -26.70 -26.77 -10.32
C MET A 19 -26.01 -25.50 -9.85
N VAL A 20 -26.56 -24.81 -8.84
CA VAL A 20 -25.93 -23.61 -8.26
C VAL A 20 -24.59 -23.94 -7.62
N LEU A 21 -24.48 -25.04 -6.85
CA LEU A 21 -23.22 -25.49 -6.24
C LEU A 21 -22.14 -25.77 -7.30
N VAL A 22 -22.52 -26.41 -8.42
CA VAL A 22 -21.60 -26.66 -9.53
C VAL A 22 -21.14 -25.36 -10.17
N LEU A 23 -22.05 -24.41 -10.40
CA LEU A 23 -21.72 -23.11 -11.00
C LEU A 23 -20.79 -22.28 -10.10
N ILE A 24 -21.10 -22.15 -8.81
CA ILE A 24 -20.21 -21.43 -7.88
C ILE A 24 -18.88 -22.16 -7.69
N GLY A 25 -18.85 -23.50 -7.80
CA GLY A 25 -17.63 -24.29 -7.75
C GLY A 25 -16.67 -23.96 -8.89
N ILE A 26 -17.17 -23.86 -10.13
CA ILE A 26 -16.37 -23.47 -11.30
C ILE A 26 -15.88 -22.02 -11.18
N LEU A 27 -16.76 -21.10 -10.77
CA LEU A 27 -16.40 -19.69 -10.59
C LEU A 27 -15.33 -19.53 -9.50
N ALA A 28 -15.47 -20.22 -8.37
CA ALA A 28 -14.50 -20.18 -7.28
C ALA A 28 -13.12 -20.71 -7.71
N ALA A 29 -13.08 -21.80 -8.48
CA ALA A 29 -11.82 -22.39 -8.96
C ALA A 29 -10.98 -21.41 -9.80
N VAL A 30 -11.62 -20.52 -10.57
CA VAL A 30 -10.93 -19.50 -11.39
C VAL A 30 -10.74 -18.17 -10.65
N ALA A 31 -11.72 -17.76 -9.84
CA ALA A 31 -11.69 -16.44 -9.19
C ALA A 31 -10.72 -16.37 -8.01
N VAL A 32 -10.61 -17.44 -7.21
CA VAL A 32 -9.77 -17.47 -6.00
C VAL A 32 -8.28 -17.24 -6.29
N PRO A 33 -7.61 -17.96 -7.22
CA PRO A 33 -6.19 -17.73 -7.49
C PRO A 33 -5.94 -16.30 -8.00
N LYS A 34 -6.79 -15.82 -8.90
CA LYS A 34 -6.68 -14.45 -9.44
C LYS A 34 -6.86 -13.38 -8.36
N TYR A 35 -7.71 -13.61 -7.37
CA TYR A 35 -7.89 -12.68 -6.25
C TYR A 35 -6.60 -12.54 -5.44
N PHE A 36 -5.90 -13.63 -5.15
CA PHE A 36 -4.63 -13.59 -4.42
C PHE A 36 -3.52 -12.90 -5.21
N ASP A 37 -3.44 -13.13 -6.52
CA ASP A 37 -2.47 -12.43 -7.39
C ASP A 37 -2.72 -10.92 -7.39
N LEU A 38 -3.98 -10.50 -7.54
CA LEU A 38 -4.36 -9.09 -7.51
C LEU A 38 -4.06 -8.44 -6.16
N GLN A 39 -4.29 -9.15 -5.06
CA GLN A 39 -3.97 -8.68 -3.72
C GLN A 39 -2.47 -8.45 -3.56
N ALA A 40 -1.64 -9.40 -3.99
CA ALA A 40 -0.18 -9.27 -3.93
C ALA A 40 0.31 -8.08 -4.79
N ASP A 41 -0.23 -7.91 -5.99
CA ASP A 41 0.13 -6.77 -6.85
C ASP A 41 -0.33 -5.42 -6.28
N ALA A 42 -1.51 -5.39 -5.65
CA ALA A 42 -2.00 -4.18 -4.97
C ALA A 42 -1.09 -3.80 -3.80
N GLU A 43 -0.64 -4.77 -3.00
CA GLU A 43 0.30 -4.55 -1.90
C GLU A 43 1.64 -4.02 -2.41
N LYS A 44 2.18 -4.59 -3.49
CA LYS A 44 3.42 -4.10 -4.10
C LYS A 44 3.30 -2.65 -4.57
N LYS A 45 2.18 -2.29 -5.22
CA LYS A 45 1.92 -0.92 -5.66
C LYS A 45 1.72 0.04 -4.49
N ALA A 46 1.08 -0.40 -3.42
CA ALA A 46 0.91 0.40 -2.22
C ALA A 46 2.26 0.67 -1.53
N MET A 47 3.15 -0.32 -1.42
CA MET A 47 4.52 -0.10 -0.94
C MET A 47 5.31 0.90 -1.81
N ALA A 48 5.17 0.84 -3.13
CA ALA A 48 5.77 1.82 -4.04
C ALA A 48 5.19 3.23 -3.84
N SER A 49 3.90 3.35 -3.54
CA SER A 49 3.28 4.65 -3.23
C SER A 49 3.81 5.26 -1.93
N VAL A 50 4.07 4.42 -0.91
CA VAL A 50 4.71 4.84 0.34
C VAL A 50 6.12 5.37 0.08
N ALA A 51 6.90 4.71 -0.79
CA ALA A 51 8.23 5.18 -1.16
C ALA A 51 8.18 6.52 -1.91
N ALA A 52 7.21 6.72 -2.80
CA ALA A 52 7.00 7.98 -3.48
C ALA A 52 6.62 9.12 -2.51
N GLU A 53 5.77 8.82 -1.52
CA GLU A 53 5.41 9.75 -0.45
C GLU A 53 6.66 10.13 0.37
N PHE A 54 7.50 9.15 0.71
CA PHE A 54 8.74 9.39 1.44
C PHE A 54 9.66 10.34 0.69
N GLN A 55 9.87 10.10 -0.61
CA GLN A 55 10.67 10.98 -1.46
C GLN A 55 10.09 12.39 -1.54
N ALA A 56 8.78 12.52 -1.66
CA ALA A 56 8.10 13.82 -1.71
C ALA A 56 8.28 14.59 -0.39
N ARG A 57 8.10 13.92 0.75
CA ARG A 57 8.28 14.53 2.08
C ARG A 57 9.72 14.93 2.33
N LEU A 58 10.67 14.09 1.91
CA LEU A 58 12.10 14.39 1.98
C LEU A 58 12.42 15.66 1.19
N ASN A 59 11.97 15.76 -0.06
CA ASN A 59 12.24 16.93 -0.90
C ASN A 59 11.56 18.20 -0.35
N ALA A 60 10.32 18.09 0.15
CA ALA A 60 9.60 19.21 0.73
C ALA A 60 10.27 19.72 2.02
N SER A 61 10.66 18.83 2.92
CA SER A 61 11.34 19.19 4.17
C SER A 61 12.74 19.75 3.89
N PHE A 62 13.46 19.21 2.90
CA PHE A 62 14.75 19.74 2.47
C PHE A 62 14.62 21.18 1.96
N ALA A 63 13.66 21.46 1.08
CA ALA A 63 13.40 22.82 0.60
C ALA A 63 13.04 23.76 1.76
N GLN A 64 12.20 23.32 2.68
CA GLN A 64 11.81 24.11 3.85
C GLN A 64 13.00 24.43 4.78
N ALA A 65 13.88 23.46 5.01
CA ALA A 65 15.08 23.63 5.82
C ALA A 65 16.07 24.64 5.21
N LEU A 66 16.23 24.64 3.88
CA LEU A 66 17.03 25.64 3.17
C LEU A 66 16.43 27.04 3.29
N LEU A 67 15.10 27.18 3.18
CA LEU A 67 14.42 28.47 3.37
C LEU A 67 14.55 29.00 4.81
N GLN A 68 14.73 28.12 5.79
CA GLN A 68 15.02 28.48 7.17
C GLN A 68 16.50 28.84 7.42
N GLY A 69 17.32 28.88 6.36
CA GLY A 69 18.74 29.24 6.45
C GLY A 69 19.65 28.13 6.98
N GLN A 70 19.18 26.87 7.02
CA GLN A 70 20.05 25.76 7.37
C GLN A 70 21.12 25.55 6.30
N THR A 71 22.32 25.13 6.73
CA THR A 71 23.33 24.66 5.77
C THR A 71 22.80 23.44 5.04
N CYS A 72 23.24 23.24 3.80
CA CYS A 72 22.73 22.14 2.98
C CYS A 72 22.89 20.76 3.65
N SER A 73 24.01 20.51 4.36
CA SER A 73 24.22 19.27 5.13
C SER A 73 23.21 19.11 6.28
N ASN A 74 22.87 20.19 6.97
CA ASN A 74 21.88 20.16 8.06
C ASN A 74 20.48 19.97 7.48
N ALA A 75 20.17 20.62 6.35
CA ALA A 75 18.91 20.48 5.65
C ALA A 75 18.66 19.03 5.20
N ILE A 76 19.69 18.31 4.73
CA ILE A 76 19.58 16.88 4.42
C ILE A 76 19.22 16.10 5.70
N THR A 77 19.96 16.31 6.78
CA THR A 77 19.76 15.57 8.04
C THR A 77 18.35 15.80 8.61
N THR A 78 17.88 17.06 8.61
CA THR A 78 16.52 17.41 9.02
C THR A 78 15.49 16.76 8.10
N ALA A 79 15.67 16.86 6.78
CA ALA A 79 14.73 16.30 5.82
C ALA A 79 14.61 14.77 5.92
N THR A 80 15.72 14.05 6.05
CA THR A 80 15.71 12.61 6.24
C THR A 80 15.04 12.22 7.56
N GLY A 81 15.32 12.96 8.64
CA GLY A 81 14.70 12.71 9.94
C GLY A 81 13.18 12.94 9.93
N GLU A 82 12.72 14.02 9.31
CA GLU A 82 11.29 14.33 9.19
C GLU A 82 10.59 13.37 8.22
N ALA A 83 11.26 12.96 7.15
CA ALA A 83 10.77 11.92 6.24
C ALA A 83 10.56 10.59 6.99
N GLN A 84 11.47 10.18 7.88
CA GLN A 84 11.32 8.94 8.65
C GLN A 84 10.21 8.98 9.70
N LYS A 85 9.89 10.17 10.25
CA LYS A 85 8.79 10.33 11.23
C LYS A 85 7.39 10.35 10.60
N GLY A 86 7.30 10.28 9.27
CA GLY A 86 6.01 10.31 8.57
C GLY A 86 5.10 9.17 8.94
N SER A 87 3.79 9.43 8.93
CA SER A 87 2.80 8.36 8.99
C SER A 87 2.47 7.89 7.57
N TYR A 88 3.02 6.75 7.18
CA TYR A 88 2.81 6.14 5.87
C TYR A 88 1.68 5.10 5.89
N GLY A 89 0.59 5.43 6.58
CA GLY A 89 -0.48 4.49 6.91
C GLY A 89 -0.17 3.59 8.12
N THR A 90 -1.17 2.84 8.58
CA THR A 90 -1.08 2.03 9.82
C THR A 90 -0.44 0.66 9.62
N ASN A 91 -0.34 0.21 8.37
CA ASN A 91 0.01 -1.16 8.01
C ASN A 91 1.45 -1.31 7.51
N TYR A 92 2.18 -0.21 7.35
CA TYR A 92 3.54 -0.21 6.84
C TYR A 92 4.53 0.22 7.91
N THR A 93 5.71 -0.40 7.89
CA THR A 93 6.89 0.05 8.61
C THR A 93 7.93 0.46 7.58
N ILE A 94 8.54 1.62 7.79
CA ILE A 94 9.57 2.16 6.91
C ILE A 94 10.92 2.14 7.62
N THR A 95 11.93 1.62 6.95
CA THR A 95 13.31 1.67 7.41
C THR A 95 14.14 2.33 6.34
N PHE A 96 14.78 3.45 6.66
CA PHE A 96 15.63 4.16 5.72
C PHE A 96 17.09 3.83 6.00
N ASN A 97 17.74 3.19 5.04
CA ASN A 97 19.17 2.89 5.03
C ASN A 97 19.76 3.43 3.73
N ASN A 98 20.15 4.70 3.75
CA ASN A 98 20.63 5.47 2.60
C ASN A 98 21.53 4.62 1.67
N PRO A 99 21.20 4.47 0.36
CA PRO A 99 20.14 5.18 -0.38
C PRO A 99 18.79 4.45 -0.42
N ASN A 100 18.65 3.33 0.26
CA ASN A 100 17.47 2.47 0.17
C ASN A 100 16.45 2.82 1.25
N LEU A 101 15.18 2.80 0.86
CA LEU A 101 14.03 2.78 1.75
C LEU A 101 13.38 1.40 1.68
N ASP A 102 13.42 0.68 2.78
CA ASP A 102 12.72 -0.57 2.96
C ASP A 102 11.32 -0.29 3.50
N VAL A 103 10.31 -0.67 2.72
CA VAL A 103 8.90 -0.62 3.13
C VAL A 103 8.46 -2.06 3.39
N ALA A 104 8.05 -2.35 4.63
CA ALA A 104 7.59 -3.67 5.04
C ALA A 104 6.16 -3.61 5.57
N LEU A 105 5.41 -4.71 5.46
CA LEU A 105 4.15 -4.84 6.18
C LEU A 105 4.40 -4.96 7.69
N LYS A 106 3.64 -4.23 8.49
CA LYS A 106 3.74 -4.24 9.96
C LYS A 106 3.47 -5.63 10.55
N ASN A 107 2.53 -6.37 9.96
CA ASN A 107 2.11 -7.69 10.45
C ASN A 107 2.90 -8.84 9.81
N ASP A 108 3.65 -8.58 8.73
CA ASP A 108 4.53 -9.55 8.09
C ASP A 108 5.81 -8.85 7.60
N PRO A 109 6.83 -8.73 8.46
CA PRO A 109 8.07 -8.03 8.10
C PRO A 109 8.89 -8.73 7.01
N ASN A 110 8.55 -9.97 6.63
CA ASN A 110 9.20 -10.66 5.50
C ASN A 110 8.66 -10.18 4.15
N ASN A 111 7.44 -9.62 4.12
CA ASN A 111 6.88 -8.99 2.93
C ASN A 111 7.33 -7.52 2.89
N HIS A 112 8.50 -7.31 2.27
CA HIS A 112 9.12 -6.00 2.14
C HIS A 112 9.59 -5.72 0.71
N GLN A 113 9.69 -4.43 0.38
CA GLN A 113 10.33 -3.95 -0.83
C GLN A 113 11.28 -2.80 -0.54
N SER A 114 12.45 -2.87 -1.16
CA SER A 114 13.46 -1.83 -1.10
C SER A 114 13.34 -0.92 -2.32
N PHE A 115 13.27 0.39 -2.08
CA PHE A 115 13.22 1.41 -3.11
C PHE A 115 14.44 2.32 -3.00
N ALA A 116 15.09 2.60 -4.13
CA ALA A 116 16.18 3.57 -4.16
C ALA A 116 15.61 4.99 -4.08
N ILE A 117 15.95 5.72 -3.02
CA ILE A 117 15.55 7.11 -2.79
C ILE A 117 16.69 8.03 -3.18
N GLN A 118 16.37 9.09 -3.93
CA GLN A 118 17.34 10.10 -4.31
C GLN A 118 17.41 11.16 -3.21
N ILE A 119 18.52 11.16 -2.47
CA ILE A 119 18.80 12.23 -1.51
C ILE A 119 19.35 13.43 -2.29
N PRO A 120 18.86 14.67 -2.04
CA PRO A 120 19.46 15.88 -2.59
C PRO A 120 20.95 15.93 -2.28
N SER A 121 21.78 16.06 -3.31
CA SER A 121 23.22 16.25 -3.15
C SER A 121 23.53 17.74 -3.02
N CYS A 122 24.26 18.12 -1.99
CA CYS A 122 24.83 19.45 -1.88
C CYS A 122 26.05 19.55 -2.81
N SER A 123 25.93 20.14 -3.99
CA SER A 123 27.13 20.66 -4.66
C SER A 123 27.58 21.86 -3.84
N THR A 124 28.81 21.84 -3.33
CA THR A 124 29.45 23.06 -2.83
C THR A 124 29.53 24.04 -3.99
N SER A 125 28.54 24.90 -4.16
CA SER A 125 28.71 26.14 -4.90
C SER A 125 29.65 26.97 -4.05
N ALA A 126 30.95 26.80 -4.30
CA ALA A 126 31.95 27.73 -3.83
C ALA A 126 31.50 29.12 -4.27
N ASN A 127 31.51 30.03 -3.31
CA ASN A 127 31.29 31.45 -3.50
C ASN A 127 32.08 31.94 -4.72
N ASN A 128 31.39 32.60 -5.64
CA ASN A 128 31.90 33.80 -6.29
C ASN A 128 30.73 34.74 -6.56
#